data_AF-A0A5N5LMK8-F1
#
_entry.id   AF-A0A5N5LMK8-F1
#
_cell.length_a   1.000
_cell.length_b   1.000
_cell.length_c   1.000
_cell.angle_alpha   90.00
_cell.angle_beta   90.00
_cell.angle_gamma   90.00
#
_symmetry.space_group_name_H-M   'P 1'
#
loop_
_entity.id
_entity.type
_entity.pdbx_description
1 polymer ?
#
loop_
_entity_poly.entity_id
_entity_poly.type
_entity_poly.pdbx_seq_one_letter_code
_entity_poly.pdbx_strand_id
1 'polypeptide(L)'
;MCEYISNLDFEGFREAGIYEALHHAVKNGMLEFVIEVIKVCPHVMNCKDDRSKILFMSSIVNRQEKMFSLLYGCEASRAAFFSLVDGNGDTMLHLAAKLSPPSQLARISGAALQMQRELQWYKEVESIMNLALKDVSNKNKQTSRELFTHEHKDLLVKGEQWMKQAATSCTVVGALIITIMFNAAFNVPGGNIQQTGYPVFKDKKSFTVFIVADAISFFSSSTSVLMFLGILTSRYAEEDFLKSLPTKLILGLSTLFLSIAAMMVTFCTALIIMLNGRLEIIIPVVLLASIPVTFFMLLQFPLLVEIFVSTYGPGIFNKKMKRCELHEVNSRNRAKACHYVMISVDGKSRNLFESSIASRHEKVFSLFYGAGASKAEFVTS
;
A
#
# COMPACT_ATOMS: atom_id res chain seq x y z
N MET A 1 -11.77 -6.78 33.33
CA MET A 1 -12.03 -7.53 32.07
C MET A 1 -10.87 -8.47 31.75
N CYS A 2 -9.65 -7.99 31.50
CA CYS A 2 -8.49 -8.86 31.20
C CYS A 2 -8.21 -9.92 32.28
N GLU A 3 -8.36 -9.58 33.56
CA GLU A 3 -8.20 -10.49 34.70
C GLU A 3 -9.31 -11.55 34.83
N TYR A 4 -10.51 -11.24 34.32
CA TYR A 4 -11.61 -12.20 34.22
C TYR A 4 -11.37 -13.16 33.04
N ILE A 5 -10.94 -12.60 31.90
CA ILE A 5 -10.61 -13.34 30.68
C ILE A 5 -9.44 -14.31 30.89
N SER A 6 -8.45 -13.98 31.73
CA SER A 6 -7.31 -14.86 32.01
C SER A 6 -7.66 -16.14 32.78
N ASN A 7 -8.83 -16.17 33.44
CA ASN A 7 -9.26 -17.28 34.28
C ASN A 7 -10.29 -18.21 33.60
N LEU A 8 -10.70 -17.88 32.38
CA LEU A 8 -11.66 -18.68 31.61
C LEU A 8 -10.93 -19.82 30.86
N ASP A 9 -11.54 -21.00 30.86
CA ASP A 9 -11.14 -22.12 30.03
C ASP A 9 -11.75 -22.00 28.61
N PHE A 10 -11.46 -22.96 27.74
CA PHE A 10 -11.88 -22.91 26.34
C PHE A 10 -13.40 -22.82 26.16
N GLU A 11 -14.18 -23.48 27.02
CA GLU A 11 -15.65 -23.42 27.02
C GLU A 11 -16.15 -22.07 27.57
N GLY A 12 -15.54 -21.57 28.64
CA GLY A 12 -15.85 -20.24 29.20
C GLY A 12 -15.60 -19.09 28.21
N PHE A 13 -14.62 -19.21 27.30
CA PHE A 13 -14.41 -18.25 26.22
C PHE A 13 -15.53 -18.23 25.19
N ARG A 14 -16.07 -19.41 24.86
CA ARG A 14 -17.14 -19.58 23.88
C ARG A 14 -18.48 -19.12 24.46
N GLU A 15 -18.79 -19.51 25.69
CA GLU A 15 -20.02 -19.11 26.39
C GLU A 15 -20.07 -17.60 26.67
N ALA A 16 -18.91 -16.96 26.90
CA ALA A 16 -18.82 -15.51 27.11
C ALA A 16 -18.84 -14.68 25.81
N GLY A 17 -18.95 -15.29 24.62
CA GLY A 17 -18.98 -14.59 23.34
C GLY A 17 -17.67 -13.87 22.97
N ILE A 18 -16.55 -14.26 23.59
CA ILE A 18 -15.28 -13.52 23.45
C ILE A 18 -14.69 -13.70 22.04
N TYR A 19 -14.84 -14.88 21.43
CA TYR A 19 -14.37 -15.11 20.06
C TYR A 19 -15.12 -14.23 19.05
N GLU A 20 -16.44 -14.13 19.17
CA GLU A 20 -17.26 -13.27 18.32
C GLU A 20 -16.86 -11.80 18.47
N ALA A 21 -16.68 -11.35 19.72
CA ALA A 21 -16.20 -10.01 20.03
C ALA A 21 -14.82 -9.72 19.42
N LEU A 22 -13.90 -10.70 19.46
CA LEU A 22 -12.57 -10.58 18.86
C LEU A 22 -12.62 -10.50 17.33
N HIS A 23 -13.44 -11.34 16.68
CA HIS A 23 -13.64 -11.25 15.23
C HIS A 23 -14.27 -9.92 14.82
N HIS A 24 -15.23 -9.42 15.61
CA HIS A 24 -15.80 -8.09 15.40
C HIS A 24 -14.75 -6.98 15.60
N ALA A 25 -13.88 -7.10 16.60
CA ALA A 25 -12.77 -6.17 16.83
C ALA A 25 -11.79 -6.15 15.66
N VAL A 26 -11.41 -7.32 15.15
CA VAL A 26 -10.57 -7.44 13.96
C VAL A 26 -11.25 -6.82 12.75
N LYS A 27 -12.52 -7.12 12.50
CA LYS A 27 -13.30 -6.58 11.37
C LYS A 27 -13.30 -5.05 11.35
N ASN A 28 -13.38 -4.42 12.52
CA ASN A 28 -13.43 -2.97 12.67
C ASN A 28 -12.05 -2.32 12.88
N GLY A 29 -10.96 -3.10 12.93
CA GLY A 29 -9.62 -2.56 13.11
C GLY A 29 -9.33 -2.03 14.53
N MET A 30 -10.02 -2.56 15.55
CA MET A 30 -9.80 -2.19 16.96
C MET A 30 -8.49 -2.79 17.49
N LEU A 31 -7.37 -2.19 17.09
CA LEU A 31 -6.03 -2.72 17.29
C LEU A 31 -5.66 -2.90 18.78
N GLU A 32 -5.87 -1.86 19.58
CA GLU A 32 -5.49 -1.82 21.00
C GLU A 32 -6.18 -2.93 21.81
N PHE A 33 -7.49 -3.13 21.57
CA PHE A 33 -8.26 -4.20 22.21
C PHE A 33 -7.70 -5.58 21.89
N VAL A 34 -7.43 -5.85 20.60
CA VAL A 34 -6.92 -7.16 20.17
C VAL A 34 -5.52 -7.41 20.74
N ILE A 35 -4.66 -6.38 20.81
CA ILE A 35 -3.33 -6.48 21.43
C ILE A 35 -3.44 -6.91 22.90
N GLU A 36 -4.29 -6.23 23.68
CA GLU A 36 -4.44 -6.52 25.11
C GLU A 36 -4.97 -7.94 25.35
N VAL A 37 -5.93 -8.40 24.54
CA VAL A 37 -6.45 -9.76 24.66
C VAL A 37 -5.40 -10.80 24.27
N ILE A 38 -4.64 -10.60 23.18
CA ILE A 38 -3.58 -11.53 22.75
C ILE A 38 -2.45 -11.61 23.78
N LYS A 39 -2.09 -10.50 24.45
CA LYS A 39 -1.09 -10.47 25.53
C LYS A 39 -1.50 -11.35 26.72
N VAL A 40 -2.79 -11.38 27.02
CA VAL A 40 -3.34 -12.14 28.16
C VAL A 40 -3.53 -13.60 27.76
N CYS A 41 -4.17 -13.86 26.61
CA CYS A 41 -4.55 -15.17 26.13
C CYS A 41 -4.07 -15.41 24.68
N PRO A 42 -2.80 -15.84 24.48
CA PRO A 42 -2.24 -16.02 23.13
C PRO A 42 -2.94 -17.09 22.28
N HIS A 43 -3.60 -18.07 22.91
CA HIS A 43 -4.28 -19.17 22.23
C HIS A 43 -5.47 -18.71 21.38
N VAL A 44 -6.05 -17.55 21.70
CA VAL A 44 -7.18 -16.96 20.94
C VAL A 44 -6.79 -16.60 19.50
N MET A 45 -5.50 -16.54 19.15
CA MET A 45 -5.08 -16.29 17.76
C MET A 45 -5.59 -17.34 16.77
N ASN A 46 -5.86 -18.55 17.25
CA ASN A 46 -6.39 -19.65 16.45
C ASN A 46 -7.90 -19.84 16.63
N CYS A 47 -8.59 -18.90 17.31
CA CYS A 47 -10.05 -18.96 17.39
C CYS A 47 -10.65 -18.82 15.99
N LYS A 48 -11.71 -19.58 15.75
CA LYS A 48 -12.41 -19.61 14.48
C LYS A 48 -13.76 -18.95 14.62
N ASP A 49 -14.14 -18.17 13.63
CA ASP A 49 -15.52 -17.72 13.46
C ASP A 49 -16.42 -18.86 12.94
N ASP A 50 -17.71 -18.59 12.79
CA ASP A 50 -18.70 -19.53 12.26
C ASP A 50 -18.36 -20.06 10.85
N ARG A 51 -17.50 -19.35 10.11
CA ARG A 51 -17.02 -19.75 8.77
C ARG A 51 -15.64 -20.39 8.82
N SER A 52 -15.19 -20.82 10.00
CA SER A 52 -13.88 -21.41 10.24
C SER A 52 -12.69 -20.49 9.91
N LYS A 53 -12.89 -19.17 9.83
CA LYS A 53 -11.79 -18.21 9.62
C LYS A 53 -11.14 -17.87 10.94
N ILE A 54 -9.82 -17.87 10.95
CA ILE A 54 -9.04 -17.34 12.08
C ILE A 54 -8.96 -15.82 12.04
N LEU A 55 -8.56 -15.19 13.14
CA LEU A 55 -8.39 -13.73 13.24
C LEU A 55 -7.55 -13.16 12.09
N PHE A 56 -6.49 -13.87 11.67
CA PHE A 56 -5.64 -13.41 10.57
C PHE A 56 -6.38 -13.37 9.23
N MET A 57 -7.17 -14.41 8.92
CA MET A 57 -8.05 -14.43 7.74
C MET A 57 -9.10 -13.32 7.79
N SER A 58 -9.69 -13.05 8.96
CA SER A 58 -10.65 -11.95 9.13
C SER A 58 -10.00 -10.59 8.84
N SER A 59 -8.72 -10.39 9.20
CA SER A 59 -8.00 -9.15 8.89
C SER A 59 -7.82 -8.96 7.37
N ILE A 60 -7.60 -10.05 6.63
CA ILE A 60 -7.42 -10.06 5.17
C ILE A 60 -8.71 -9.66 4.45
N VAL A 61 -9.82 -10.29 4.82
CA VAL A 61 -11.14 -10.04 4.23
C VAL A 61 -11.58 -8.59 4.43
N ASN A 62 -11.26 -8.00 5.59
CA ASN A 62 -11.73 -6.65 5.94
C ASN A 62 -10.72 -5.52 5.62
N ARG A 63 -9.64 -5.81 4.89
CA ARG A 63 -8.57 -4.85 4.53
C ARG A 63 -7.98 -4.11 5.73
N GLN A 64 -7.78 -4.81 6.85
CA GLN A 64 -7.30 -4.20 8.08
C GLN A 64 -5.77 -4.30 8.16
N GLU A 65 -5.09 -3.37 7.48
CA GLU A 65 -3.63 -3.37 7.24
C GLU A 65 -2.79 -3.43 8.52
N LYS A 66 -3.18 -2.64 9.54
CA LYS A 66 -2.51 -2.64 10.85
C LYS A 66 -2.69 -3.96 11.58
N MET A 67 -3.90 -4.51 11.54
CA MET A 67 -4.21 -5.80 12.16
C MET A 67 -3.48 -6.95 11.46
N PHE A 68 -3.43 -6.92 10.13
CA PHE A 68 -2.64 -7.86 9.32
C PHE A 68 -1.16 -7.79 9.71
N SER A 69 -0.61 -6.57 9.86
CA SER A 69 0.77 -6.36 10.27
C SER A 69 1.07 -6.90 11.67
N LEU A 70 0.14 -6.72 12.62
CA LEU A 70 0.22 -7.29 13.98
C LEU A 70 0.28 -8.82 13.94
N LEU A 71 -0.73 -9.42 13.30
CA LEU A 71 -0.95 -10.87 13.32
C LEU A 71 0.12 -11.64 12.53
N TYR A 72 0.60 -11.09 11.42
CA TYR A 72 1.76 -11.64 10.71
C TYR A 72 3.04 -11.58 11.55
N GLY A 73 3.15 -10.58 12.43
CA GLY A 73 4.26 -10.44 13.36
C GLY A 73 4.43 -11.68 14.22
N CYS A 74 3.34 -12.15 14.83
CA CYS A 74 3.28 -13.28 15.76
C CYS A 74 3.96 -14.56 15.23
N GLU A 75 5.17 -14.83 15.72
CA GLU A 75 6.04 -15.92 15.23
C GLU A 75 5.53 -17.31 15.56
N ALA A 76 4.80 -17.46 16.66
CA ALA A 76 4.36 -18.74 17.20
C ALA A 76 3.45 -19.56 16.24
N SER A 77 3.00 -18.99 15.12
CA SER A 77 2.02 -19.63 14.23
C SER A 77 2.25 -19.40 12.72
N ARG A 78 3.37 -18.79 12.29
CA ARG A 78 3.59 -18.50 10.85
C ARG A 78 3.49 -19.74 9.97
N ALA A 79 4.15 -20.85 10.34
CA ALA A 79 4.12 -22.09 9.56
C ALA A 79 2.74 -22.77 9.55
N ALA A 80 1.99 -22.67 10.66
CA ALA A 80 0.67 -23.27 10.80
C ALA A 80 -0.39 -22.49 10.01
N PHE A 81 -0.26 -21.17 9.89
CA PHE A 81 -1.23 -20.30 9.23
C PHE A 81 -1.30 -20.49 7.71
N PHE A 82 -0.18 -20.78 7.05
CA PHE A 82 -0.15 -20.83 5.59
C PHE A 82 -0.94 -21.99 5.00
N SER A 83 -1.03 -23.14 5.70
CA SER A 83 -1.80 -24.30 5.24
C SER A 83 -3.29 -24.26 5.62
N LEU A 84 -3.73 -23.24 6.35
CA LEU A 84 -5.14 -23.13 6.76
C LEU A 84 -6.02 -22.65 5.61
N VAL A 85 -7.20 -23.25 5.55
CA VAL A 85 -8.30 -22.84 4.68
C VAL A 85 -9.53 -22.54 5.53
N ASP A 86 -10.39 -21.63 5.04
CA ASP A 86 -11.68 -21.38 5.67
C ASP A 86 -12.70 -22.49 5.37
N GLY A 87 -13.93 -22.33 5.86
CA GLY A 87 -15.02 -23.29 5.63
C GLY A 87 -15.36 -23.53 4.14
N ASN A 88 -14.94 -22.64 3.23
CA ASN A 88 -15.11 -22.77 1.78
C ASN A 88 -13.88 -23.34 1.07
N GLY A 89 -12.83 -23.70 1.81
CA GLY A 89 -11.56 -24.10 1.22
C GLY A 89 -10.76 -22.91 0.69
N ASP A 90 -11.13 -21.67 1.04
CA ASP A 90 -10.39 -20.48 0.59
C ASP A 90 -9.11 -20.34 1.42
N THR A 91 -7.97 -20.32 0.73
CA THR A 91 -6.68 -19.91 1.32
C THR A 91 -6.68 -18.40 1.60
N MET A 92 -5.70 -17.91 2.36
CA MET A 92 -5.52 -16.47 2.57
C MET A 92 -5.46 -15.66 1.28
N LEU A 93 -4.90 -16.24 0.22
CA LEU A 93 -4.80 -15.58 -1.09
C LEU A 93 -6.18 -15.48 -1.77
N HIS A 94 -7.05 -16.48 -1.64
CA HIS A 94 -8.44 -16.38 -2.09
C HIS A 94 -9.23 -15.33 -1.29
N LEU A 95 -8.96 -15.20 0.01
CA LEU A 95 -9.58 -14.16 0.83
C LEU A 95 -9.12 -12.75 0.44
N ALA A 96 -7.86 -12.59 0.03
CA ALA A 96 -7.36 -11.36 -0.55
C ALA A 96 -7.94 -11.09 -1.94
N ALA A 97 -8.30 -12.15 -2.67
CA ALA A 97 -8.88 -12.09 -4.01
C ALA A 97 -10.33 -11.55 -4.04
N LYS A 98 -11.07 -11.67 -2.94
CA LYS A 98 -12.43 -11.15 -2.82
C LYS A 98 -12.43 -9.64 -2.74
N LEU A 99 -13.42 -8.99 -3.33
CA LEU A 99 -13.56 -7.53 -3.28
C LEU A 99 -13.70 -7.04 -1.84
N SER A 100 -13.04 -5.92 -1.52
CA SER A 100 -13.10 -5.32 -0.19
C SER A 100 -14.53 -4.89 0.21
N PRO A 101 -14.82 -4.83 1.52
CA PRO A 101 -16.09 -4.32 2.00
C PRO A 101 -16.34 -2.88 1.49
N PRO A 102 -17.59 -2.52 1.15
CA PRO A 102 -17.91 -1.20 0.60
C PRO A 102 -17.40 -0.02 1.45
N SER A 103 -17.39 -0.17 2.78
CA SER A 103 -16.90 0.84 3.71
C SER A 103 -15.39 1.08 3.60
N GLN A 104 -14.60 0.08 3.23
CA GLN A 104 -13.16 0.23 3.00
C GLN A 104 -12.89 0.77 1.59
N LEU A 105 -13.61 0.25 0.60
CA LEU A 105 -13.48 0.68 -0.79
C LEU A 105 -13.83 2.18 -0.97
N ALA A 106 -14.87 2.65 -0.28
CA ALA A 106 -15.33 4.05 -0.34
C ALA A 106 -14.32 5.06 0.24
N ARG A 107 -13.29 4.62 0.97
CA ARG A 107 -12.25 5.50 1.51
C ARG A 107 -11.20 5.91 0.48
N ILE A 108 -11.18 5.23 -0.68
CA ILE A 108 -10.18 5.43 -1.73
C ILE A 108 -10.80 6.23 -2.87
N SER A 109 -10.11 7.29 -3.29
CA SER A 109 -10.59 8.22 -4.31
C SER A 109 -10.56 7.61 -5.72
N GLY A 110 -11.73 7.45 -6.35
CA GLY A 110 -11.82 7.03 -7.75
C GLY A 110 -11.58 5.54 -7.98
N ALA A 111 -12.28 5.00 -8.98
CA ALA A 111 -12.28 3.56 -9.25
C ALA A 111 -10.90 3.01 -9.67
N ALA A 112 -10.05 3.83 -10.28
CA ALA A 112 -8.70 3.42 -10.69
C ALA A 112 -7.76 3.22 -9.49
N LEU A 113 -7.81 4.10 -8.50
CA LEU A 113 -7.03 3.95 -7.26
C LEU A 113 -7.58 2.83 -6.39
N GLN A 114 -8.90 2.64 -6.38
CA GLN A 114 -9.53 1.46 -5.77
C GLN A 114 -8.99 0.17 -6.38
N MET A 115 -8.97 0.05 -7.71
CA MET A 115 -8.40 -1.11 -8.41
C MET A 115 -6.91 -1.29 -8.10
N GLN A 116 -6.13 -0.21 -8.12
CA GLN A 116 -4.71 -0.24 -7.76
C GLN A 116 -4.53 -0.79 -6.33
N ARG A 117 -5.31 -0.30 -5.37
CA ARG A 117 -5.18 -0.68 -3.96
C ARG A 117 -5.55 -2.14 -3.72
N GLU A 118 -6.62 -2.63 -4.34
CA GLU A 118 -7.01 -4.04 -4.24
C GLU A 118 -5.94 -4.96 -4.82
N LEU A 119 -5.32 -4.56 -5.93
CA LEU A 119 -4.24 -5.34 -6.53
C LEU A 119 -2.95 -5.29 -5.69
N GLN A 120 -2.61 -4.13 -5.11
CA GLN A 120 -1.51 -4.01 -4.15
C GLN A 120 -1.73 -4.92 -2.94
N TRP A 121 -2.94 -4.94 -2.38
CA TRP A 121 -3.31 -5.81 -1.26
C TRP A 121 -3.14 -7.29 -1.62
N TYR A 122 -3.64 -7.69 -2.79
CA TYR A 122 -3.47 -9.04 -3.29
C TYR A 122 -1.99 -9.43 -3.41
N LYS A 123 -1.15 -8.56 -3.99
CA LYS A 123 0.30 -8.78 -4.13
C LYS A 123 1.04 -8.85 -2.80
N GLU A 124 0.65 -8.05 -1.81
CA GLU A 124 1.23 -8.08 -0.47
C GLU A 124 0.94 -9.42 0.23
N VAL A 125 -0.32 -9.89 0.17
CA VAL A 125 -0.68 -11.22 0.69
C VAL A 125 0.01 -12.32 -0.12
N GLU A 126 0.11 -12.18 -1.44
CA GLU A 126 0.82 -13.12 -2.30
C GLU A 126 2.31 -13.24 -1.90
N SER A 127 2.94 -12.13 -1.55
CA SER A 127 4.38 -12.08 -1.22
C SER A 127 4.77 -12.88 0.03
N ILE A 128 3.80 -13.12 0.92
CA ILE A 128 4.02 -13.87 2.17
C ILE A 128 3.64 -15.35 2.06
N MET A 129 2.96 -15.75 0.99
CA MET A 129 2.49 -17.12 0.78
C MET A 129 3.60 -18.01 0.18
N ASN A 130 3.60 -19.29 0.54
CA ASN A 130 4.48 -20.29 -0.10
C ASN A 130 4.04 -20.49 -1.56
N LEU A 131 5.01 -20.62 -2.48
CA LEU A 131 4.79 -20.89 -3.91
C LEU A 131 3.86 -22.10 -4.14
N ALA A 132 3.99 -23.15 -3.33
CA ALA A 132 3.15 -24.36 -3.44
C ALA A 132 1.65 -24.12 -3.18
N LEU A 133 1.27 -22.98 -2.58
CA LEU A 133 -0.11 -22.67 -2.21
C LEU A 133 -0.78 -21.66 -3.14
N LYS A 134 -0.06 -21.15 -4.15
CA LYS A 134 -0.58 -20.14 -5.09
C LYS A 134 -1.58 -20.72 -6.08
N ASP A 135 -1.34 -21.95 -6.51
CA ASP A 135 -2.14 -22.66 -7.52
C ASP A 135 -3.19 -23.60 -6.91
N VAL A 136 -3.36 -23.56 -5.59
CA VAL A 136 -4.41 -24.34 -4.92
C VAL A 136 -5.77 -23.77 -5.32
N SER A 137 -6.69 -24.65 -5.69
CA SER A 137 -8.08 -24.28 -5.96
C SER A 137 -8.95 -24.39 -4.70
N ASN A 138 -9.91 -23.49 -4.53
CA ASN A 138 -10.92 -23.60 -3.49
C ASN A 138 -11.98 -24.69 -3.81
N LYS A 139 -13.00 -24.85 -2.96
CA LYS A 139 -14.09 -25.83 -3.19
C LYS A 139 -14.86 -25.60 -4.51
N ASN A 140 -14.83 -24.39 -5.05
CA ASN A 140 -15.43 -24.06 -6.34
C ASN A 140 -14.51 -24.35 -7.52
N LYS A 141 -13.36 -24.99 -7.30
CA LYS A 141 -12.33 -25.28 -8.32
C LYS A 141 -11.75 -24.02 -8.98
N GLN A 142 -11.76 -22.89 -8.28
CA GLN A 142 -11.17 -21.65 -8.76
C GLN A 142 -9.84 -21.42 -8.05
N THR A 143 -8.85 -20.96 -8.80
CA THR A 143 -7.62 -20.41 -8.22
C THR A 143 -7.87 -19.01 -7.65
N SER A 144 -6.99 -18.58 -6.75
CA SER A 144 -7.05 -17.23 -6.18
C SER A 144 -6.97 -16.12 -7.25
N ARG A 145 -6.24 -16.35 -8.36
CA ARG A 145 -6.14 -15.38 -9.45
C ARG A 145 -7.41 -15.30 -10.26
N GLU A 146 -8.01 -16.44 -10.62
CA GLU A 146 -9.29 -16.47 -11.33
C GLU A 146 -10.39 -15.82 -10.50
N LEU A 147 -10.39 -16.05 -9.18
CA LEU A 147 -11.32 -15.40 -8.26
C LEU A 147 -11.13 -13.88 -8.25
N PHE A 148 -9.88 -13.39 -8.21
CA PHE A 148 -9.58 -11.95 -8.22
C PHE A 148 -10.13 -11.30 -9.50
N THR A 149 -9.83 -11.90 -10.67
CA THR A 149 -10.31 -11.40 -11.96
C THR A 149 -11.84 -11.37 -12.04
N HIS A 150 -12.50 -12.39 -11.51
CA HIS A 150 -13.96 -12.44 -11.49
C HIS A 150 -14.56 -11.36 -10.56
N GLU A 151 -14.09 -11.27 -9.32
CA GLU A 151 -14.62 -10.34 -8.30
C GLU A 151 -14.34 -8.87 -8.63
N HIS A 152 -13.26 -8.57 -9.35
CA HIS A 152 -12.84 -7.21 -9.68
C HIS A 152 -13.20 -6.77 -11.10
N LYS A 153 -13.92 -7.58 -11.87
CA LYS A 153 -14.26 -7.27 -13.27
C LYS A 153 -14.96 -5.92 -13.44
N ASP A 154 -15.96 -5.64 -12.62
CA ASP A 154 -16.71 -4.38 -12.69
C ASP A 154 -15.85 -3.18 -12.24
N LEU A 155 -14.98 -3.41 -11.25
CA LEU A 155 -14.08 -2.38 -10.75
C LEU A 155 -13.00 -2.04 -11.78
N LEU A 156 -12.50 -3.03 -12.52
CA LEU A 156 -11.55 -2.85 -13.62
C LEU A 156 -12.16 -1.98 -14.71
N VAL A 157 -13.40 -2.26 -15.13
CA VAL A 157 -14.12 -1.46 -16.14
C VAL A 157 -14.33 -0.02 -15.66
N LYS A 158 -14.77 0.17 -14.40
CA LYS A 158 -14.94 1.50 -13.82
C LYS A 158 -13.59 2.25 -13.70
N GLY A 159 -12.52 1.54 -13.35
CA GLY A 159 -11.17 2.08 -13.27
C GLY A 159 -10.65 2.54 -14.64
N GLU A 160 -10.87 1.74 -15.68
CA GLU A 160 -10.57 2.09 -17.07
C GLU A 160 -11.34 3.35 -17.50
N GLN A 161 -12.65 3.39 -17.26
CA GLN A 161 -13.48 4.55 -17.58
C GLN A 161 -13.02 5.81 -16.87
N TRP A 162 -12.72 5.72 -15.57
CA TRP A 162 -12.22 6.84 -14.78
C TRP A 162 -10.91 7.39 -15.35
N MET A 163 -9.95 6.51 -15.68
CA MET A 163 -8.66 6.91 -16.27
C MET A 163 -8.85 7.54 -17.64
N LYS A 164 -9.70 6.97 -18.51
CA LYS A 164 -9.97 7.51 -19.85
C LYS A 164 -10.64 8.88 -19.78
N GLN A 165 -11.61 9.07 -18.87
CA GLN A 165 -12.27 10.35 -18.68
C GLN A 165 -11.29 11.41 -18.19
N ALA A 166 -10.51 11.10 -17.15
CA ALA A 166 -9.49 12.00 -16.62
C ALA A 166 -8.45 12.37 -17.69
N ALA A 167 -7.94 11.39 -18.44
CA ALA A 167 -6.98 11.61 -19.50
C ALA A 167 -7.57 12.46 -20.65
N THR A 168 -8.83 12.24 -21.03
CA THR A 168 -9.50 13.02 -22.07
C THR A 168 -9.64 14.48 -21.64
N SER A 169 -10.14 14.74 -20.43
CA SER A 169 -10.28 16.11 -19.91
C SER A 169 -8.94 16.84 -19.85
N CYS A 170 -7.89 16.18 -19.35
CA CYS A 170 -6.56 16.79 -19.26
C CYS A 170 -5.90 16.96 -20.64
N THR A 171 -6.18 16.07 -21.60
CA THR A 171 -5.72 16.21 -22.99
C THR A 171 -6.31 17.46 -23.64
N VAL A 172 -7.61 17.73 -23.43
CA VAL A 172 -8.25 18.95 -23.95
C VAL A 172 -7.59 20.20 -23.37
N VAL A 173 -7.39 20.25 -22.04
CA VAL A 173 -6.70 21.37 -21.39
C VAL A 173 -5.28 21.54 -21.93
N GLY A 174 -4.53 20.45 -22.05
CA GLY A 174 -3.17 20.47 -22.60
C GLY A 174 -3.13 20.97 -24.05
N ALA A 175 -4.02 20.48 -24.91
CA ALA A 175 -4.12 20.91 -26.30
C ALA A 175 -4.43 22.41 -26.42
N LEU A 176 -5.34 22.94 -25.59
CA LEU A 176 -5.61 24.38 -25.55
C LEU A 176 -4.37 25.18 -25.17
N ILE A 177 -3.60 24.74 -24.16
CA ILE A 177 -2.36 25.43 -23.77
C ILE A 177 -1.33 25.39 -24.90
N ILE A 178 -1.17 24.24 -25.59
CA ILE A 178 -0.28 24.12 -26.76
C ILE A 178 -0.65 25.18 -27.81
N THR A 179 -1.93 25.30 -28.16
CA THR A 179 -2.39 26.28 -29.15
C THR A 179 -2.14 27.72 -28.70
N ILE A 180 -2.45 28.06 -27.44
CA ILE A 180 -2.29 29.41 -26.91
C ILE A 180 -0.81 29.82 -26.87
N MET A 181 0.06 28.95 -26.36
CA MET A 181 1.51 29.23 -26.27
C MET A 181 2.17 29.26 -27.65
N PHE A 182 1.83 28.32 -28.54
CA PHE A 182 2.29 28.38 -29.93
C PHE A 182 1.94 29.72 -30.59
N ASN A 183 0.70 30.18 -30.42
CA ASN A 183 0.28 31.47 -30.94
C ASN A 183 1.05 32.63 -30.29
N ALA A 184 1.29 32.59 -28.98
CA ALA A 184 2.03 33.61 -28.25
C ALA A 184 3.52 33.70 -28.66
N ALA A 185 4.13 32.58 -29.06
CA ALA A 185 5.50 32.54 -29.56
C ALA A 185 5.69 33.33 -30.87
N PHE A 186 4.70 33.30 -31.76
CA PHE A 186 4.76 34.01 -33.06
C PHE A 186 4.13 35.40 -33.01
N ASN A 187 3.07 35.57 -32.21
CA ASN A 187 2.39 36.83 -31.98
C ASN A 187 2.87 37.46 -30.66
N VAL A 188 4.16 37.77 -30.61
CA VAL A 188 4.82 38.23 -29.39
C VAL A 188 4.24 39.57 -28.88
N PRO A 189 4.19 39.78 -27.56
CA PRO A 189 3.78 41.04 -26.96
C PRO A 189 4.64 42.21 -27.47
N GLY A 190 4.00 43.25 -27.99
CA GLY A 190 4.68 44.41 -28.59
C GLY A 190 4.98 44.29 -30.08
N GLY A 191 4.77 43.11 -30.67
CA GLY A 191 4.91 42.87 -32.10
C GLY A 191 6.36 42.78 -32.60
N ASN A 192 6.47 42.69 -33.93
CA ASN A 192 7.73 42.53 -34.65
C ASN A 192 8.05 43.77 -35.48
N ILE A 193 9.33 44.05 -35.67
CA ILE A 193 9.82 45.12 -36.54
C ILE A 193 9.63 44.70 -37.99
N GLN A 194 8.77 45.39 -38.75
CA GLN A 194 8.36 45.01 -40.12
C GLN A 194 9.53 44.74 -41.08
N GLN A 195 10.65 45.44 -40.93
CA GLN A 195 11.80 45.34 -41.83
C GLN A 195 12.69 44.13 -41.56
N THR A 196 12.74 43.65 -40.30
CA THR A 196 13.68 42.60 -39.88
C THR A 196 13.00 41.35 -39.37
N GLY A 197 11.71 41.43 -39.02
CA GLY A 197 10.95 40.35 -38.38
C GLY A 197 11.29 40.15 -36.89
N TYR A 198 12.28 40.86 -36.34
CA TYR A 198 12.67 40.69 -34.94
C TYR A 198 11.64 41.30 -33.97
N PRO A 199 11.43 40.69 -32.79
CA PRO A 199 10.63 41.25 -31.72
C PRO A 199 11.13 42.63 -31.28
N VAL A 200 10.20 43.59 -31.11
CA VAL A 200 10.53 44.97 -30.71
C VAL A 200 11.28 45.02 -29.37
N PHE A 201 10.97 44.11 -28.46
CA PHE A 201 11.54 44.05 -27.12
C PHE A 201 12.67 43.02 -26.95
N LYS A 202 13.31 42.56 -28.03
CA LYS A 202 14.32 41.47 -28.00
C LYS A 202 15.44 41.65 -26.97
N ASP A 203 15.87 42.89 -26.73
CA ASP A 203 17.00 43.21 -25.84
C ASP A 203 16.57 43.40 -24.37
N LYS A 204 15.27 43.33 -24.07
CA LYS A 204 14.75 43.44 -22.71
C LYS A 204 14.76 42.08 -22.03
N LYS A 205 15.25 42.04 -20.78
CA LYS A 205 15.22 40.83 -19.93
C LYS A 205 13.82 40.22 -19.83
N SER A 206 12.78 41.04 -19.75
CA SER A 206 11.38 40.57 -19.69
C SER A 206 10.98 39.74 -20.91
N PHE A 207 11.50 40.07 -22.11
CA PHE A 207 11.26 39.31 -23.33
C PHE A 207 11.96 37.95 -23.30
N THR A 208 13.19 37.88 -22.78
CA THR A 208 13.89 36.60 -22.57
C THR A 208 13.13 35.69 -21.62
N VAL A 209 12.59 36.23 -20.52
CA VAL A 209 11.76 35.44 -19.59
C VAL A 209 10.47 34.98 -20.26
N PHE A 210 9.82 35.85 -21.04
CA PHE A 210 8.60 35.52 -21.80
C PHE A 210 8.84 34.33 -22.73
N ILE A 211 9.85 34.38 -23.60
CA ILE A 211 10.05 33.32 -24.61
C ILE A 211 10.50 32.00 -23.99
N VAL A 212 11.28 32.04 -22.90
CA VAL A 212 11.69 30.82 -22.18
C VAL A 212 10.50 30.19 -21.45
N ALA A 213 9.68 31.00 -20.76
CA ALA A 213 8.49 30.51 -20.08
C ALA A 213 7.46 29.93 -21.06
N ASP A 214 7.26 30.59 -22.20
CA ASP A 214 6.42 30.10 -23.30
C ASP A 214 6.88 28.73 -23.80
N ALA A 215 8.18 28.58 -24.09
CA ALA A 215 8.75 27.31 -24.54
C ALA A 215 8.58 26.19 -23.49
N ILE A 216 8.86 26.47 -22.21
CA ILE A 216 8.64 25.51 -21.10
C ILE A 216 7.17 25.11 -21.05
N SER A 217 6.25 26.07 -21.15
CA SER A 217 4.82 25.81 -21.14
C SER A 217 4.39 24.91 -22.30
N PHE A 218 4.84 25.23 -23.51
CA PHE A 218 4.51 24.50 -24.73
C PHE A 218 5.02 23.05 -24.71
N PHE A 219 6.31 22.84 -24.44
CA PHE A 219 6.91 21.50 -24.44
C PHE A 219 6.39 20.65 -23.27
N SER A 220 6.16 21.25 -22.10
CA SER A 220 5.58 20.55 -20.95
C SER A 220 4.13 20.14 -21.23
N SER A 221 3.33 21.01 -21.86
CA SER A 221 1.96 20.65 -22.26
C SER A 221 1.93 19.55 -23.32
N SER A 222 2.81 19.63 -24.32
CA SER A 222 2.96 18.59 -25.35
C SER A 222 3.31 17.23 -24.73
N THR A 223 4.26 17.21 -23.79
CA THR A 223 4.62 16.00 -23.04
C THR A 223 3.43 15.44 -22.26
N SER A 224 2.68 16.32 -21.57
CA SER A 224 1.45 15.96 -20.86
C SER A 224 0.42 15.29 -21.79
N VAL A 225 0.15 15.89 -22.95
CA VAL A 225 -0.77 15.35 -23.96
C VAL A 225 -0.33 13.97 -24.45
N LEU A 226 0.96 13.77 -24.73
CA LEU A 226 1.49 12.46 -25.12
C LEU A 226 1.31 11.41 -24.03
N MET A 227 1.52 11.77 -22.75
CA MET A 227 1.29 10.86 -21.63
C MET A 227 -0.18 10.47 -21.49
N PHE A 228 -1.11 11.44 -21.63
CA PHE A 228 -2.55 11.16 -21.60
C PHE A 228 -3.03 10.35 -22.80
N LEU A 229 -2.50 10.60 -24.00
CA LEU A 229 -2.73 9.74 -25.16
C LEU A 229 -2.21 8.32 -24.92
N GLY A 230 -1.07 8.20 -24.25
CA GLY A 230 -0.51 6.94 -23.78
C GLY A 230 -1.41 6.19 -22.79
N ILE A 231 -2.25 6.89 -22.02
CA ILE A 231 -3.29 6.30 -21.16
C ILE A 231 -4.47 5.83 -22.01
N LEU A 232 -4.96 6.65 -22.95
CA LEU A 232 -6.09 6.30 -23.81
C LEU A 232 -5.83 5.07 -24.69
N THR A 233 -4.57 4.87 -25.08
CA THR A 233 -4.11 3.75 -25.95
C THR A 233 -3.61 2.53 -25.18
N SER A 234 -3.63 2.54 -23.84
CA SER A 234 -3.17 1.41 -23.03
C SER A 234 -4.14 0.22 -23.10
N ARG A 235 -3.64 -0.99 -22.79
CA ARG A 235 -4.41 -2.24 -22.82
C ARG A 235 -5.31 -2.44 -21.59
N TYR A 236 -5.08 -1.70 -20.50
CA TYR A 236 -5.83 -1.80 -19.24
C TYR A 236 -5.87 -3.22 -18.66
N ALA A 237 -4.76 -3.95 -18.75
CA ALA A 237 -4.65 -5.20 -18.00
C ALA A 237 -4.63 -4.90 -16.50
N GLU A 238 -5.11 -5.82 -15.66
CA GLU A 238 -5.15 -5.63 -14.20
C GLU A 238 -3.79 -5.17 -13.65
N GLU A 239 -2.69 -5.83 -14.06
CA GLU A 239 -1.32 -5.52 -13.64
C GLU A 239 -0.85 -4.11 -14.05
N ASP A 240 -1.44 -3.53 -15.10
CA ASP A 240 -1.11 -2.17 -15.53
C ASP A 240 -1.53 -1.12 -14.48
N PHE A 241 -2.55 -1.42 -13.66
CA PHE A 241 -3.03 -0.54 -12.58
C PHE A 241 -2.05 -0.43 -11.41
N LEU A 242 -1.08 -1.34 -11.25
CA LEU A 242 -0.11 -1.24 -10.16
C LEU A 242 0.83 -0.05 -10.33
N LYS A 243 1.37 0.11 -11.53
CA LYS A 243 2.49 1.05 -11.77
C LYS A 243 2.42 1.74 -13.12
N SER A 244 2.18 1.01 -14.21
CA SER A 244 2.24 1.55 -15.57
C SER A 244 1.25 2.71 -15.79
N LEU A 245 -0.03 2.47 -15.52
CA LEU A 245 -1.09 3.46 -15.67
C LEU A 245 -0.95 4.63 -14.68
N PRO A 246 -0.76 4.41 -13.37
CA PRO A 246 -0.50 5.50 -12.43
C PRO A 246 0.73 6.34 -12.78
N THR A 247 1.83 5.73 -13.25
CA THR A 247 3.05 6.47 -13.62
C THR A 247 2.78 7.42 -14.78
N LYS A 248 2.07 6.97 -15.83
CA LYS A 248 1.68 7.84 -16.95
C LYS A 248 0.79 8.98 -16.48
N LEU A 249 -0.14 8.71 -15.55
CA LEU A 249 -1.04 9.72 -14.99
C LEU A 249 -0.28 10.77 -14.18
N ILE A 250 0.65 10.34 -13.33
CA ILE A 250 1.53 11.24 -12.55
C ILE A 250 2.38 12.11 -13.48
N LEU A 251 3.02 11.52 -14.49
CA LEU A 251 3.84 12.25 -15.45
C LEU A 251 3.00 13.25 -16.27
N GLY A 252 1.82 12.85 -16.72
CA GLY A 252 0.88 13.73 -17.42
C GLY A 252 0.44 14.92 -16.56
N LEU A 253 -0.05 14.65 -15.35
CA LEU A 253 -0.51 15.72 -14.45
C LEU A 253 0.62 16.65 -13.99
N SER A 254 1.81 16.11 -13.68
CA SER A 254 2.96 16.94 -13.24
C SER A 254 3.45 17.88 -14.34
N THR A 255 3.58 17.39 -15.58
CA THR A 255 3.96 18.22 -16.72
C THR A 255 2.84 19.20 -17.11
N LEU A 256 1.57 18.85 -16.92
CA LEU A 256 0.46 19.79 -17.08
C LEU A 256 0.51 20.94 -16.05
N PHE A 257 0.79 20.63 -14.78
CA PHE A 257 0.95 21.66 -13.75
C PHE A 257 2.12 22.60 -14.03
N LEU A 258 3.27 22.05 -14.44
CA LEU A 258 4.41 22.84 -14.86
C LEU A 258 4.05 23.76 -16.03
N SER A 259 3.27 23.26 -16.99
CA SER A 259 2.80 24.05 -18.12
C SER A 259 1.89 25.21 -17.70
N ILE A 260 0.90 24.95 -16.84
CA ILE A 260 0.00 25.99 -16.32
C ILE A 260 0.77 27.08 -15.54
N ALA A 261 1.73 26.67 -14.71
CA ALA A 261 2.58 27.61 -13.97
C ALA A 261 3.43 28.47 -14.93
N ALA A 262 4.06 27.86 -15.93
CA ALA A 262 4.86 28.56 -16.93
C ALA A 262 4.00 29.50 -17.79
N MET A 263 2.80 29.08 -18.21
CA MET A 263 1.83 29.92 -18.90
C MET A 263 1.47 31.17 -18.09
N MET A 264 1.32 31.05 -16.77
CA MET A 264 1.06 32.20 -15.89
C MET A 264 2.24 33.18 -15.87
N VAL A 265 3.48 32.68 -15.86
CA VAL A 265 4.69 33.52 -15.99
C VAL A 265 4.74 34.21 -17.35
N THR A 266 4.42 33.50 -18.43
CA THR A 266 4.31 34.06 -19.80
C THR A 266 3.27 35.18 -19.85
N PHE A 267 2.11 34.99 -19.24
CA PHE A 267 1.06 36.01 -19.18
C PHE A 267 1.50 37.25 -18.38
N CYS A 268 2.10 37.06 -17.19
CA CYS A 268 2.62 38.16 -16.38
C CYS A 268 3.71 38.97 -17.11
N THR A 269 4.65 38.29 -17.76
CA THR A 269 5.72 38.93 -18.52
C THR A 269 5.19 39.66 -19.75
N ALA A 270 4.20 39.09 -20.45
CA ALA A 270 3.51 39.76 -21.55
C ALA A 270 2.86 41.07 -21.12
N LEU A 271 2.16 41.10 -19.98
CA LEU A 271 1.56 42.32 -19.44
C LEU A 271 2.61 43.38 -19.08
N ILE A 272 3.74 42.98 -18.50
CA ILE A 272 4.85 43.89 -18.18
C ILE A 272 5.40 44.54 -19.45
N ILE A 273 5.57 43.75 -20.52
CA ILE A 273 6.04 44.23 -21.82
C ILE A 273 5.02 45.20 -22.45
N MET A 274 3.74 44.83 -22.50
CA MET A 274 2.69 45.64 -23.13
C MET A 274 2.37 46.94 -22.39
N LEU A 275 2.38 46.91 -21.06
CA LEU A 275 2.01 48.06 -20.22
C LEU A 275 3.21 48.94 -19.87
N ASN A 276 4.38 48.68 -20.46
CA ASN A 276 5.62 49.43 -20.27
C ASN A 276 5.93 49.73 -18.79
N GLY A 277 5.68 48.75 -17.91
CA GLY A 277 5.94 48.88 -16.48
C GLY A 277 4.95 49.74 -15.67
N ARG A 278 3.75 50.06 -16.18
CA ARG A 278 2.68 50.70 -15.37
C ARG A 278 2.14 49.74 -14.30
N LEU A 279 2.87 49.64 -13.18
CA LEU A 279 2.62 48.69 -12.10
C LEU A 279 1.23 48.82 -11.47
N GLU A 280 0.65 50.02 -11.47
CA GLU A 280 -0.70 50.30 -10.94
C GLU A 280 -1.80 49.47 -11.62
N ILE A 281 -1.63 49.14 -12.91
CA ILE A 281 -2.58 48.31 -13.67
C ILE A 281 -2.13 46.85 -13.68
N ILE A 282 -0.82 46.60 -13.74
CA ILE A 282 -0.27 45.23 -13.79
C ILE A 282 -0.59 44.46 -12.50
N ILE A 283 -0.42 45.07 -11.33
CA ILE A 283 -0.58 44.37 -10.05
C ILE A 283 -2.01 43.85 -9.86
N PRO A 284 -3.08 44.66 -10.02
CA PRO A 284 -4.46 44.16 -9.90
C PRO A 284 -4.80 43.07 -10.92
N VAL A 285 -4.33 43.21 -12.16
CA VAL A 285 -4.62 42.23 -13.23
C VAL A 285 -3.93 40.89 -12.97
N VAL A 286 -2.67 40.91 -12.54
CA VAL A 286 -1.93 39.70 -12.18
C VAL A 286 -2.55 39.01 -10.98
N LEU A 287 -2.94 39.77 -9.95
CA LEU A 287 -3.64 39.21 -8.79
C LEU A 287 -4.94 38.54 -9.21
N LEU A 288 -5.77 39.22 -10.01
CA LEU A 288 -7.03 38.67 -10.50
C LEU A 288 -6.83 37.39 -11.35
N ALA A 289 -5.85 37.39 -12.26
CA ALA A 289 -5.54 36.24 -13.11
C ALA A 289 -4.91 35.07 -12.34
N SER A 290 -4.25 35.31 -11.21
CA SER A 290 -3.66 34.27 -10.38
C SER A 290 -4.69 33.47 -9.56
N ILE A 291 -5.89 34.03 -9.32
CA ILE A 291 -6.93 33.40 -8.50
C ILE A 291 -7.36 32.05 -9.11
N PRO A 292 -7.84 31.95 -10.37
CA PRO A 292 -8.27 30.67 -10.93
C PRO A 292 -7.17 29.62 -10.98
N VAL A 293 -5.92 30.04 -11.28
CA VAL A 293 -4.75 29.15 -11.33
C VAL A 293 -4.43 28.59 -9.95
N THR A 294 -4.46 29.44 -8.92
CA THR A 294 -4.20 29.02 -7.54
C THR A 294 -5.28 28.07 -7.05
N PHE A 295 -6.56 28.35 -7.33
CA PHE A 295 -7.66 27.43 -7.04
C PHE A 295 -7.50 26.08 -7.74
N PHE A 296 -7.11 26.06 -9.01
CA PHE A 296 -6.84 24.83 -9.74
C PHE A 296 -5.71 24.02 -9.11
N MET A 297 -4.59 24.67 -8.76
CA MET A 297 -3.47 24.03 -8.07
C MET A 297 -3.92 23.45 -6.72
N LEU A 298 -4.67 24.21 -5.92
CA LEU A 298 -5.15 23.75 -4.60
C LEU A 298 -6.09 22.54 -4.68
N LEU A 299 -6.94 22.47 -5.70
CA LEU A 299 -7.91 21.37 -5.85
C LEU A 299 -7.27 20.11 -6.46
N GLN A 300 -6.39 20.27 -7.43
CA GLN A 300 -5.85 19.14 -8.21
C GLN A 300 -4.54 18.59 -7.62
N PHE A 301 -3.76 19.39 -6.89
CA PHE A 301 -2.50 18.96 -6.28
C PHE A 301 -2.68 17.82 -5.25
N PRO A 302 -3.69 17.84 -4.35
CA PRO A 302 -3.93 16.72 -3.43
C PRO A 302 -4.13 15.39 -4.15
N LEU A 303 -4.82 15.38 -5.30
CA LEU A 303 -5.01 14.19 -6.11
C LEU A 303 -3.68 13.65 -6.64
N LEU A 304 -2.80 14.52 -7.14
CA LEU A 304 -1.47 14.10 -7.62
C LEU A 304 -0.63 13.50 -6.49
N VAL A 305 -0.66 14.12 -5.31
CA VAL A 305 0.03 13.61 -4.11
C VAL A 305 -0.54 12.25 -3.72
N GLU A 306 -1.87 12.08 -3.71
CA GLU A 306 -2.53 10.82 -3.40
C GLU A 306 -2.09 9.70 -4.36
N ILE A 307 -2.11 9.94 -5.67
CA ILE A 307 -1.68 8.95 -6.68
C ILE A 307 -0.19 8.61 -6.51
N PHE A 308 0.65 9.62 -6.26
CA PHE A 308 2.09 9.44 -6.05
C PHE A 308 2.39 8.59 -4.80
N VAL A 309 1.77 8.92 -3.66
CA VAL A 309 1.94 8.18 -2.41
C VAL A 309 1.34 6.78 -2.53
N SER A 310 0.21 6.60 -3.20
CA SER A 310 -0.36 5.27 -3.49
C SER A 310 0.59 4.40 -4.31
N THR A 311 1.29 4.98 -5.29
CA THR A 311 2.13 4.23 -6.25
C THR A 311 3.55 3.98 -5.75
N TYR A 312 4.19 4.96 -5.11
CA TYR A 312 5.60 4.93 -4.71
C TYR A 312 5.81 5.03 -3.19
N GLY A 313 4.74 5.19 -2.42
CA GLY A 313 4.81 5.21 -0.97
C GLY A 313 5.22 3.85 -0.37
N PRO A 314 5.36 3.79 0.97
CA PRO A 314 5.61 2.53 1.64
C PRO A 314 4.49 1.53 1.32
N GLY A 315 4.88 0.26 1.11
CA GLY A 315 3.93 -0.83 0.90
C GLY A 315 2.91 -0.92 2.04
N ILE A 316 1.78 -1.59 1.76
CA ILE A 316 0.66 -1.70 2.70
C ILE A 316 1.11 -2.36 4.02
N PHE A 317 2.11 -3.23 3.92
CA PHE A 317 2.64 -3.99 5.02
C PHE A 317 3.64 -3.20 5.88
N ASN A 318 3.27 -2.87 7.11
CA ASN A 318 4.17 -2.19 8.05
C ASN A 318 5.15 -3.18 8.70
N LYS A 319 6.32 -3.36 8.07
CA LYS A 319 7.41 -4.22 8.57
C LYS A 319 8.00 -3.78 9.92
N LYS A 320 7.80 -2.53 10.38
CA LYS A 320 8.34 -2.04 11.66
C LYS A 320 7.52 -2.53 12.85
N MET A 321 6.20 -2.59 12.69
CA MET A 321 5.27 -3.06 13.72
C MET A 321 5.55 -4.52 14.12
N LYS A 322 6.08 -5.32 13.19
CA LYS A 322 6.61 -6.69 13.41
C LYS A 322 7.63 -6.80 14.57
N ARG A 323 8.38 -5.72 14.89
CA ARG A 323 9.53 -5.77 15.80
C ARG A 323 9.24 -5.30 17.22
N CYS A 324 8.41 -4.27 17.40
CA CYS A 324 8.26 -3.60 18.72
C CYS A 324 7.26 -4.30 19.64
N GLU A 325 6.01 -4.46 19.23
CA GLU A 325 4.96 -5.02 20.11
C GLU A 325 5.12 -6.53 20.30
N LEU A 326 5.78 -7.19 19.35
CA LEU A 326 5.99 -8.62 19.40
C LEU A 326 7.10 -9.07 20.35
N HIS A 327 8.10 -8.22 20.62
CA HIS A 327 9.12 -8.53 21.62
C HIS A 327 8.47 -8.66 23.02
N GLU A 328 7.46 -7.83 23.31
CA GLU A 328 6.68 -7.92 24.55
C GLU A 328 5.80 -9.18 24.60
N VAL A 329 5.17 -9.56 23.49
CA VAL A 329 4.32 -10.77 23.42
C VAL A 329 5.17 -12.05 23.51
N ASN A 330 6.27 -12.14 22.75
CA ASN A 330 7.14 -13.33 22.75
C ASN A 330 7.89 -13.51 24.07
N SER A 331 8.33 -12.44 24.74
CA SER A 331 8.97 -12.54 26.07
C SER A 331 8.01 -13.08 27.13
N ARG A 332 6.74 -12.62 27.14
CA ARG A 332 5.69 -13.16 28.03
C ARG A 332 5.26 -14.57 27.67
N ASN A 333 5.19 -14.92 26.38
CA ASN A 333 4.85 -16.27 25.94
C ASN A 333 5.91 -17.29 26.32
N ARG A 334 7.21 -16.94 26.27
CA ARG A 334 8.27 -17.78 26.84
C ARG A 334 8.10 -17.97 28.35
N ALA A 335 7.78 -16.90 29.09
CA ALA A 335 7.52 -16.99 30.53
C ALA A 335 6.30 -17.88 30.87
N LYS A 336 5.21 -17.79 30.11
CA LYS A 336 4.01 -18.63 30.29
C LYS A 336 4.18 -20.06 29.78
N ALA A 337 4.95 -20.30 28.72
CA ALA A 337 5.29 -21.65 28.27
C ALA A 337 6.13 -22.39 29.33
N CYS A 338 7.06 -21.71 29.99
CA CYS A 338 7.73 -22.26 31.19
C CYS A 338 6.73 -22.55 32.32
N HIS A 339 5.72 -21.70 32.51
CA HIS A 339 4.69 -21.90 33.53
C HIS A 339 3.72 -23.06 33.20
N TYR A 340 3.37 -23.28 31.92
CA TYR A 340 2.52 -24.39 31.47
C TYR A 340 3.27 -25.72 31.47
N VAL A 341 4.58 -25.71 31.18
CA VAL A 341 5.46 -26.88 31.36
C VAL A 341 5.64 -27.21 32.85
N MET A 342 5.62 -26.21 33.74
CA MET A 342 5.64 -26.42 35.20
C MET A 342 4.29 -26.88 35.76
N ILE A 343 3.15 -26.52 35.15
CA ILE A 343 1.81 -26.93 35.59
C ILE A 343 1.42 -28.34 35.07
N SER A 344 2.09 -28.86 34.03
CA SER A 344 1.87 -30.24 33.56
C SER A 344 2.76 -31.29 34.26
N VAL A 345 3.50 -30.89 35.30
CA VAL A 345 4.31 -31.82 36.10
C VAL A 345 4.01 -31.63 37.58
N ASP A 346 2.83 -32.07 38.00
CA ASP A 346 2.70 -32.53 39.37
C ASP A 346 1.88 -33.81 39.52
N GLY A 347 2.41 -34.73 40.33
CA GLY A 347 1.58 -35.64 41.09
C GLY A 347 1.60 -37.15 40.82
N LYS A 348 2.23 -37.73 39.78
CA LYS A 348 2.39 -39.22 39.74
C LYS A 348 3.41 -39.86 38.80
N SER A 349 4.29 -39.08 38.17
CA SER A 349 5.19 -39.62 37.13
C SER A 349 6.67 -39.29 37.34
N ARG A 350 7.08 -38.90 38.55
CA ARG A 350 8.51 -38.63 38.85
C ARG A 350 9.39 -39.88 38.80
N ASN A 351 8.85 -41.08 39.07
CA ASN A 351 9.67 -42.31 39.13
C ASN A 351 9.78 -43.09 37.80
N LEU A 352 9.13 -42.65 36.72
CA LEU A 352 9.23 -43.28 35.39
C LEU A 352 9.98 -42.42 34.36
N PHE A 353 10.14 -41.13 34.63
CA PHE A 353 10.86 -40.22 33.72
C PHE A 353 12.37 -40.17 34.02
N GLU A 354 12.79 -40.36 35.27
CA GLU A 354 14.23 -40.39 35.62
C GLU A 354 14.94 -41.66 35.12
N SER A 355 14.26 -42.80 35.01
CA SER A 355 14.88 -44.04 34.49
C SER A 355 15.01 -44.04 32.95
N SER A 356 14.17 -43.29 32.24
CA SER A 356 14.20 -43.19 30.76
C SER A 356 15.21 -42.14 30.26
N ILE A 357 15.44 -41.07 31.05
CA ILE A 357 16.41 -40.02 30.70
C ILE A 357 17.86 -40.47 30.97
N ALA A 358 18.11 -41.29 32.00
CA ALA A 358 19.44 -41.86 32.24
C ALA A 358 19.88 -42.83 31.10
N SER A 359 18.94 -43.57 30.50
CA SER A 359 19.23 -44.53 29.42
C SER A 359 19.44 -43.86 28.04
N ARG A 360 18.83 -42.69 27.80
CA ARG A 360 18.95 -41.98 26.51
C ARG A 360 20.14 -41.02 26.44
N HIS A 361 20.65 -40.52 27.56
CA HIS A 361 21.84 -39.67 27.54
C HIS A 361 23.14 -40.44 27.25
N GLU A 362 23.21 -41.74 27.58
CA GLU A 362 24.39 -42.56 27.28
C GLU A 362 24.48 -42.95 25.78
N LYS A 363 23.33 -43.18 25.12
CA LYS A 363 23.28 -43.57 23.70
C LYS A 363 23.43 -42.41 22.71
N VAL A 364 23.13 -41.17 23.11
CA VAL A 364 23.29 -40.00 22.24
C VAL A 364 24.72 -39.43 22.33
N PHE A 365 25.40 -39.57 23.48
CA PHE A 365 26.80 -39.16 23.60
C PHE A 365 27.77 -40.07 22.83
N SER A 366 27.48 -41.38 22.72
CA SER A 366 28.31 -42.32 21.95
C SER A 366 28.17 -42.21 20.42
N LEU A 367 27.20 -41.43 19.92
CA LEU A 367 26.94 -41.26 18.49
C LEU A 367 27.52 -39.95 17.90
N PHE A 368 27.95 -39.00 18.75
CA PHE A 368 28.53 -37.73 18.30
C PHE A 368 30.05 -37.60 18.50
N TYR A 369 30.70 -38.50 19.26
CA TYR A 369 32.15 -38.52 19.42
C TYR A 369 32.72 -39.92 19.20
N GLY A 370 32.83 -40.31 17.92
CA GLY A 370 33.63 -41.44 17.49
C GLY A 370 35.07 -41.01 17.16
N ALA A 371 36.02 -41.56 17.93
CA ALA A 371 37.43 -41.78 17.62
C ALA A 371 38.33 -40.57 17.30
N GLY A 372 39.28 -40.27 18.21
CA GLY A 372 40.47 -39.49 17.86
C GLY A 372 41.34 -39.07 19.03
N ALA A 373 42.40 -39.85 19.27
CA ALA A 373 43.70 -39.43 19.82
C ALA A 373 43.79 -38.85 21.25
N SER A 374 44.40 -39.63 22.15
CA SER A 374 45.82 -39.44 22.53
C SER A 374 46.05 -39.99 23.95
N LYS A 375 46.87 -41.05 24.03
CA LYS A 375 47.51 -41.50 25.27
C LYS A 375 48.66 -40.53 25.57
N ALA A 376 48.58 -39.82 26.70
CA ALA A 376 49.72 -39.29 27.45
C ALA A 376 49.22 -39.07 28.89
N GLU A 377 49.51 -40.01 29.79
CA GLU A 377 50.55 -39.93 30.83
C GLU A 377 50.01 -39.33 32.13
N PHE A 378 50.02 -40.12 33.22
CA PHE A 378 50.75 -39.80 34.46
C PHE A 378 50.65 -40.97 35.46
N VAL A 379 51.78 -41.68 35.62
CA VAL A 379 52.50 -41.96 36.88
C VAL A 379 51.69 -42.44 38.09
N THR A 380 52.01 -43.65 38.58
CA THR A 380 52.59 -43.87 39.93
C THR A 380 53.02 -45.34 40.13
N SER A 381 54.23 -45.49 40.67
CA SER A 381 54.95 -46.69 41.16
C SER A 381 55.59 -47.61 40.14
#